data_AF-A0A4Q3JRG5-F1
#
_entry.id   AF-A0A4Q3JRG5-F1
#
_cell.length_a   1.000
_cell.length_b   1.000
_cell.length_c   1.000
_cell.angle_alpha   90.00
_cell.angle_beta   90.00
_cell.angle_gamma   90.00
#
_symmetry.space_group_name_H-M   'P 1'
#
loop_
_entity.id
_entity.type
_entity.pdbx_description
1 polymer ?
#
loop_
_entity_poly.entity_id
_entity_poly.type
_entity_poly.pdbx_seq_one_letter_code
_entity_poly.pdbx_strand_id
1 'polypeptide(L)'
;FPASAPASAWAAFAYLVVFGSLVGFSAYSYLLRTARPAVAMSYAYVNPAAAVLLGAALAGETLGPLTLGSMLLVVAGVAVLLLPAGRR
;
A
#
# COMPACT_ATOMS: atom_id res chain seq x y z
N PHE A 1 -0.11 34.00 5.90
CA PHE A 1 -0.77 32.68 5.73
C PHE A 1 -1.70 32.75 4.54
N PRO A 2 -1.75 31.74 3.65
CA PRO A 2 -2.75 31.72 2.57
C PRO A 2 -4.16 31.69 3.19
N ALA A 3 -5.06 32.54 2.69
CA ALA A 3 -6.42 32.68 3.23
C ALA A 3 -7.32 31.48 2.90
N SER A 4 -6.93 30.63 1.94
CA SER A 4 -7.63 29.40 1.58
C SER A 4 -6.64 28.35 1.05
N ALA A 5 -6.97 27.07 1.25
CA ALA A 5 -6.18 25.97 0.71
C ALA A 5 -6.34 25.92 -0.83
N PRO A 6 -5.27 25.59 -1.58
CA PRO A 6 -5.35 25.48 -3.04
C PRO A 6 -6.31 24.35 -3.45
N ALA A 7 -6.91 24.46 -4.64
CA ALA A 7 -7.87 23.46 -5.14
C ALA A 7 -7.28 22.04 -5.20
N SER A 8 -5.97 21.90 -5.44
CA SER A 8 -5.26 20.62 -5.39
C SER A 8 -5.29 19.96 -4.01
N ALA A 9 -5.25 20.73 -2.92
CA ALA A 9 -5.36 20.21 -1.56
C ALA A 9 -6.76 19.65 -1.29
N TRP A 10 -7.80 20.34 -1.76
CA TRP A 10 -9.17 19.83 -1.69
C TRP A 10 -9.39 18.57 -2.52
N ALA A 11 -8.80 18.51 -3.73
CA ALA A 11 -8.85 17.31 -4.56
C ALA A 11 -8.12 16.13 -3.90
N ALA A 12 -6.93 16.34 -3.33
CA ALA A 12 -6.20 15.33 -2.59
C ALA A 12 -6.97 14.86 -1.34
N PHE A 13 -7.61 15.77 -0.62
CA PHE A 13 -8.48 15.43 0.50
C PHE A 13 -9.65 14.55 0.07
N ALA A 14 -10.39 14.94 -0.98
CA ALA A 14 -11.48 14.13 -1.51
C ALA A 14 -11.01 12.73 -1.95
N TYR A 15 -9.84 12.65 -2.60
CA TYR A 15 -9.22 11.37 -2.95
C TYR A 15 -8.95 10.48 -1.73
N LEU A 16 -8.37 11.03 -0.66
CA LEU A 16 -8.10 10.28 0.57
C LEU A 16 -9.37 9.86 1.31
N VAL A 17 -10.42 10.68 1.27
CA VAL A 17 -11.73 10.33 1.85
C VAL A 17 -12.35 9.16 1.10
N VAL A 18 -12.34 9.20 -0.23
CA VAL A 18 -12.99 8.16 -1.05
C VAL A 18 -12.14 6.90 -1.12
N PHE A 19 -10.91 7.00 -1.62
CA PHE A 19 -10.07 5.83 -1.89
C PHE A 19 -9.27 5.39 -0.66
N GLY A 20 -8.60 6.34 0.01
CA GLY A 20 -7.77 6.05 1.17
C GLY A 20 -8.58 5.56 2.38
N SER A 21 -9.82 6.05 2.52
CA SER A 21 -10.68 5.74 3.67
C SER A 21 -11.84 4.84 3.28
N LEU A 22 -12.85 5.33 2.56
CA LEU A 22 -14.09 4.59 2.37
C LEU A 22 -13.84 3.25 1.65
N VAL A 23 -13.23 3.28 0.47
CA VAL A 23 -12.94 2.08 -0.32
C VAL A 23 -11.92 1.19 0.41
N GLY A 24 -10.81 1.76 0.87
CA GLY A 24 -9.75 1.01 1.56
C GLY A 24 -10.25 0.30 2.83
N PHE A 25 -10.98 1.01 3.69
CA PHE A 25 -11.52 0.47 4.93
C PHE A 25 -12.61 -0.58 4.68
N SER A 26 -13.50 -0.35 3.70
CA SER A 26 -14.51 -1.33 3.32
C SER A 26 -13.87 -2.61 2.77
N ALA A 27 -12.85 -2.51 1.91
CA ALA A 27 -12.13 -3.66 1.39
C ALA A 27 -11.41 -4.43 2.51
N TYR A 28 -10.73 -3.73 3.43
CA TYR A 28 -10.07 -4.35 4.58
C TYR A 28 -11.07 -5.05 5.50
N SER A 29 -12.21 -4.43 5.78
CA SER A 29 -13.29 -5.02 6.59
C SER A 29 -13.89 -6.27 5.93
N TYR A 30 -14.04 -6.27 4.61
CA TYR A 30 -14.46 -7.44 3.84
C TYR A 30 -13.41 -8.57 3.90
N LEU A 31 -12.13 -8.22 3.78
CA LEU A 31 -11.02 -9.16 3.84
C LEU A 31 -10.94 -9.84 5.21
N LEU A 32 -11.12 -9.09 6.30
CA LEU A 32 -11.16 -9.65 7.66
C LEU A 32 -12.31 -10.64 7.89
N ARG A 33 -13.43 -10.47 7.18
CA ARG A 33 -14.58 -11.37 7.26
C ARG A 33 -14.44 -12.61 6.39
N THR A 34 -13.68 -12.52 5.30
CA THR A 34 -13.65 -13.56 4.24
C THR A 34 -12.34 -14.35 4.22
N ALA A 35 -11.25 -13.81 4.76
CA ALA A 35 -9.93 -14.42 4.76
C ALA A 35 -9.37 -14.60 6.18
N ARG A 36 -8.33 -15.44 6.29
CA ARG A 36 -7.61 -15.63 7.55
C ARG A 36 -6.96 -14.29 7.97
N PRO A 37 -6.99 -13.91 9.25
CA PRO A 37 -6.41 -12.63 9.71
C PRO A 37 -4.96 -12.40 9.29
N ALA A 38 -4.15 -13.45 9.18
CA ALA A 38 -2.78 -13.37 8.69
C ALA A 38 -2.68 -12.84 7.24
N VAL A 39 -3.63 -13.18 6.38
CA VAL A 39 -3.71 -12.66 4.99
C VAL A 39 -4.23 -11.23 4.97
N ALA A 40 -5.14 -10.88 5.88
CA ALA A 40 -5.60 -9.49 6.02
C ALA A 40 -4.45 -8.56 6.46
N MET A 41 -3.61 -9.01 7.39
CA MET A 41 -2.45 -8.24 7.85
C MET A 41 -1.33 -8.18 6.81
N SER A 42 -1.24 -9.16 5.90
CA SER A 42 -0.18 -9.15 4.88
C SER A 42 -0.32 -8.04 3.84
N TYR A 43 -1.51 -7.42 3.73
CA TYR A 43 -1.75 -6.24 2.88
C TYR A 43 -0.75 -5.10 3.18
N ALA A 44 -0.39 -4.91 4.45
CA ALA A 44 0.55 -3.87 4.86
C ALA A 44 1.92 -4.01 4.17
N TYR A 45 2.28 -5.24 3.80
CA TYR A 45 3.53 -5.50 3.10
C TYR A 45 3.43 -5.47 1.57
N VAL A 46 2.22 -5.58 1.02
CA VAL A 46 1.98 -5.40 -0.42
C VAL A 46 1.94 -3.90 -0.77
N ASN A 47 1.50 -3.06 0.17
CA ASN A 47 1.42 -1.61 -0.01
C ASN A 47 2.71 -0.94 -0.53
N PRO A 48 3.91 -1.22 0.02
CA PRO A 48 5.15 -0.63 -0.51
C PRO A 48 5.40 -0.96 -1.98
N ALA A 49 5.16 -2.20 -2.40
CA ALA A 49 5.29 -2.59 -3.81
C ALA A 49 4.26 -1.87 -4.67
N ALA A 50 3.00 -1.80 -4.23
CA ALA A 50 1.95 -1.07 -4.93
C ALA A 50 2.26 0.43 -5.05
N ALA A 51 2.77 1.06 -3.98
CA ALA A 51 3.15 2.47 -3.98
C ALA A 51 4.28 2.77 -4.97
N VAL A 52 5.33 1.94 -5.00
CA VAL A 52 6.46 2.08 -5.94
C VAL A 52 5.99 1.91 -7.39
N LEU A 53 5.15 0.91 -7.67
CA LEU A 53 4.60 0.69 -9.02
C LEU A 53 3.72 1.85 -9.47
N LEU A 54 2.88 2.38 -8.58
CA LEU A 54 2.04 3.55 -8.87
C LEU A 54 2.89 4.81 -9.05
N GLY A 55 3.94 5.02 -8.25
CA GLY A 55 4.89 6.12 -8.42
C GLY A 55 5.62 6.07 -9.76
N ALA A 56 6.13 4.90 -10.14
CA ALA A 56 6.76 4.69 -11.43
C ALA A 56 5.78 4.91 -12.61
N ALA A 57 4.56 4.40 -12.51
CA ALA A 57 3.58 4.44 -13.60
C ALA A 57 2.85 5.79 -13.74
N LEU A 58 2.48 6.44 -12.65
CA LEU A 58 1.64 7.65 -12.64
C LEU A 58 2.45 8.93 -12.41
N ALA A 59 3.49 8.87 -11.58
CA ALA A 59 4.36 10.03 -11.31
C ALA A 59 5.63 10.04 -12.18
N GLY A 60 5.86 8.99 -12.97
CA GLY A 60 7.02 8.88 -13.88
C GLY A 60 8.35 8.75 -13.13
N GLU A 61 8.33 8.24 -11.90
CA GLU A 61 9.54 8.11 -11.09
C GLU A 61 10.51 7.08 -11.67
N THR A 62 11.76 7.50 -11.92
CA THR A 62 12.82 6.60 -12.36
C THR A 62 13.26 5.71 -11.20
N LEU A 63 12.98 4.42 -11.31
CA LEU A 63 13.34 3.46 -10.27
C LEU A 63 14.86 3.22 -10.25
N GLY A 64 15.53 3.84 -9.29
CA GLY A 64 16.95 3.64 -9.06
C GLY A 64 17.27 2.25 -8.46
N PRO A 65 18.55 1.83 -8.50
CA PRO A 65 18.98 0.54 -7.95
C PRO A 65 18.63 0.36 -6.46
N LEU A 66 18.68 1.46 -5.69
CA LEU A 66 18.34 1.45 -4.27
C LEU A 66 16.85 1.17 -4.05
N THR A 67 15.97 1.84 -4.81
CA THR A 67 14.50 1.66 -4.73
C THR A 67 14.12 0.23 -5.10
N LEU A 68 14.73 -0.32 -6.15
CA LEU A 68 14.56 -1.72 -6.54
C LEU A 68 15.03 -2.68 -5.44
N GLY A 69 16.20 -2.42 -4.85
CA GLY A 69 16.74 -3.21 -3.74
C GLY A 69 15.85 -3.20 -2.50
N SER A 70 15.32 -2.03 -2.12
CA SER A 70 14.36 -1.89 -1.02
C SER A 70 13.04 -2.60 -1.30
N MET A 71 12.52 -2.50 -2.53
CA MET A 71 11.30 -3.20 -2.93
C MET A 71 11.49 -4.73 -2.86
N LEU A 72 12.62 -5.23 -3.35
CA LEU A 72 13.01 -6.64 -3.24
C LEU A 72 13.08 -7.10 -1.79
N LEU A 73 13.71 -6.31 -0.92
CA LEU A 73 13.85 -6.62 0.50
C LEU A 73 12.50 -6.75 1.20
N VAL A 74 11.57 -5.81 0.95
CA VAL A 74 10.22 -5.86 1.50
C VAL A 74 9.50 -7.12 1.03
N VAL A 75 9.45 -7.37 -0.30
CA VAL A 75 8.78 -8.53 -0.88
C VAL A 75 9.36 -9.85 -0.35
N ALA A 76 10.68 -9.94 -0.21
CA ALA A 76 11.35 -11.10 0.38
C ALA A 76 10.92 -11.33 1.84
N GLY A 77 10.83 -10.26 2.65
CA GLY A 77 10.31 -10.34 4.01
C GLY A 77 8.88 -10.88 4.07
N VAL A 78 8.02 -10.48 3.14
CA VAL A 78 6.64 -11.02 3.02
C VAL A 78 6.65 -12.49 2.68
N ALA A 79 7.47 -12.88 1.70
CA ALA A 79 7.55 -14.27 1.26
C ALA A 79 7.96 -15.17 2.44
N VAL A 80 8.94 -14.77 3.25
CA VAL A 80 9.34 -15.50 4.46
C VAL A 80 8.19 -15.64 5.46
N LEU A 81 7.38 -14.59 5.66
CA LEU A 81 6.23 -14.63 6.57
C LEU A 81 5.10 -15.55 6.07
N LEU A 82 4.87 -15.58 4.76
CA LEU A 82 3.80 -16.37 4.15
C LEU A 82 4.17 -17.84 3.94
N LEU A 83 5.47 -18.16 3.91
CA LEU A 83 5.92 -19.54 3.86
C LEU A 83 5.47 -20.29 5.11
N PRO A 84 4.92 -21.51 4.99
CA PRO A 84 4.58 -22.32 6.15
C PRO A 84 5.84 -22.56 6.97
N ALA A 85 5.90 -21.99 8.17
CA ALA A 85 6.88 -22.41 9.16
C ALA A 85 6.64 -23.91 9.39
N GLY A 86 7.51 -24.74 8.83
CA GLY A 86 7.42 -26.18 8.95
C GLY A 86 7.21 -26.53 10.41
N ARG A 87 6.03 -27.05 10.74
CA ARG A 87 5.72 -27.56 12.08
C ARG A 87 6.74 -28.64 12.39
N ARG A 88 7.73 -28.31 13.22
CA ARG A 88 8.50 -29.25 14.01
C ARG A 88 7.98 -29.20 15.43
#